data_AF-A0A9E0TBJ2-F1
#
_entry.id   AF-A0A9E0TBJ2-F1
#
_cell.length_a   1.000
_cell.length_b   1.000
_cell.length_c   1.000
_cell.angle_alpha   90.00
_cell.angle_beta   90.00
_cell.angle_gamma   90.00
#
_symmetry.space_group_name_H-M   'P 1'
#
loop_
_entity.id
_entity.type
_entity.pdbx_description
1 polymer ?
#
loop_
_entity_poly.entity_id
_entity_poly.type
_entity_poly.pdbx_seq_one_letter_code
_entity_poly.pdbx_strand_id
1 'polypeptide(L)'
;MHVLLVITAGLLLLGVFLLLGWLWGASAAGVALAARGFVPAWLLLAGVNMWVGVQHAGYGVREEAPILLLVFAVPAAVAAGVLWWLSRS
;
A
#
# COMPACT_ATOMS: atom_id res chain seq x y z
N MET A 1 -5.56 12.07 14.06
CA MET A 1 -4.52 11.60 13.11
C MET A 1 -4.49 10.08 13.16
N HIS A 2 -4.98 9.42 12.12
CA HIS A 2 -5.32 7.97 12.11
C HIS A 2 -4.24 7.13 11.43
N VAL A 3 -2.97 7.55 11.46
CA VAL A 3 -1.85 6.98 10.67
C VAL A 3 -1.75 5.47 10.80
N LEU A 4 -1.83 4.94 12.03
CA LEU A 4 -1.80 3.50 12.28
C LEU A 4 -2.95 2.75 11.59
N LEU A 5 -4.16 3.32 11.56
CA LEU A 5 -5.31 2.72 10.88
C LEU A 5 -5.10 2.71 9.37
N VAL A 6 -4.54 3.77 8.79
CA VAL A 6 -4.24 3.84 7.35
C VAL A 6 -3.17 2.83 6.96
N ILE A 7 -2.08 2.71 7.76
CA ILE A 7 -1.06 1.68 7.54
C ILE A 7 -1.67 0.29 7.64
N THR A 8 -2.50 0.03 8.66
CA THR A 8 -3.17 -1.26 8.85
C THR A 8 -4.07 -1.59 7.66
N ALA A 9 -4.84 -0.62 7.17
CA ALA A 9 -5.68 -0.78 5.97
C ALA A 9 -4.83 -1.11 4.73
N GLY A 10 -3.66 -0.48 4.57
CA GLY A 10 -2.73 -0.78 3.48
C GLY A 10 -2.18 -2.20 3.55
N LEU A 11 -1.82 -2.68 4.75
CA LEU A 11 -1.35 -4.05 4.94
C LEU A 11 -2.46 -5.09 4.70
N LEU A 12 -3.69 -4.80 5.14
CA LEU A 12 -4.85 -5.64 4.85
C LEU A 12 -5.14 -5.69 3.35
N LEU A 13 -5.07 -4.56 2.66
CA LEU A 13 -5.25 -4.48 1.21
C LEU A 13 -4.14 -5.27 0.48
N LEU A 14 -2.88 -5.17 0.92
CA LEU A 14 -1.81 -6.00 0.39
C LEU A 14 -2.15 -7.49 0.57
N GLY A 15 -2.61 -7.90 1.76
CA GLY A 15 -3.06 -9.26 2.02
C GLY A 15 -4.15 -9.73 1.04
N VAL A 16 -5.12 -8.86 0.73
CA VAL A 16 -6.13 -9.13 -0.31
C VAL A 16 -5.46 -9.35 -1.66
N PHE A 17 -4.61 -8.43 -2.13
CA PHE A 17 -3.91 -8.60 -3.41
C PHE A 17 -3.13 -9.91 -3.48
N LEU A 18 -2.38 -10.26 -2.44
CA LEU A 18 -1.62 -11.52 -2.38
C LEU A 18 -2.55 -12.74 -2.44
N LEU A 19 -3.67 -12.70 -1.72
CA LEU A 19 -4.69 -13.75 -1.75
C LEU A 19 -5.28 -13.91 -3.16
N LEU A 20 -5.61 -12.80 -3.86
CA LEU A 20 -6.10 -12.89 -5.23
C LEU A 20 -5.01 -13.40 -6.19
N GLY A 21 -3.76 -12.97 -6.01
CA GLY A 21 -2.62 -13.49 -6.78
C GLY A 21 -2.47 -15.01 -6.64
N TRP A 22 -2.73 -15.53 -5.44
CA TRP A 22 -2.71 -16.96 -5.17
C TRP A 22 -3.96 -17.70 -5.73
N LEU A 23 -5.17 -17.20 -5.46
CA LEU A 23 -6.41 -17.88 -5.84
C LEU A 23 -6.59 -18.01 -7.36
N TRP A 24 -6.16 -17.03 -8.14
CA TRP A 24 -6.28 -17.05 -9.61
C TRP A 24 -5.01 -17.51 -10.32
N GLY A 25 -3.83 -17.29 -9.73
CA GLY A 25 -2.55 -17.65 -10.35
C GLY A 25 -1.96 -18.98 -9.90
N ALA A 26 -2.36 -19.48 -8.72
CA ALA A 26 -1.85 -20.69 -8.06
C ALA A 26 -0.31 -20.86 -8.11
N SER A 27 0.43 -19.74 -8.13
CA SER A 27 1.87 -19.71 -8.38
C SER A 27 2.53 -18.49 -7.76
N ALA A 28 3.83 -18.60 -7.48
CA ALA A 28 4.66 -17.48 -7.03
C ALA A 28 4.62 -16.29 -8.01
N ALA A 29 4.55 -16.56 -9.31
CA ALA A 29 4.43 -15.54 -10.35
C ALA A 29 3.10 -14.76 -10.24
N GLY A 30 1.98 -15.44 -9.97
CA GLY A 30 0.68 -14.81 -9.76
C GLY A 30 0.67 -13.90 -8.53
N VAL A 31 1.24 -14.36 -7.42
CA VAL A 31 1.39 -13.56 -6.19
C VAL A 31 2.30 -12.35 -6.43
N ALA A 32 3.41 -12.53 -7.15
CA ALA A 32 4.32 -11.43 -7.49
C ALA A 32 3.67 -10.38 -8.38
N LEU A 33 2.85 -10.79 -9.36
CA LEU A 33 2.09 -9.86 -10.20
C LEU A 33 1.10 -9.04 -9.36
N ALA A 34 0.38 -9.67 -8.43
CA ALA A 34 -0.53 -8.97 -7.55
C ALA A 34 0.19 -8.00 -6.60
N ALA A 35 1.31 -8.41 -6.00
CA ALA A 35 2.13 -7.54 -5.16
C ALA A 35 2.65 -6.30 -5.92
N ARG A 36 2.99 -6.43 -7.22
CA ARG A 36 3.34 -5.29 -8.08
C ARG A 36 2.15 -4.37 -8.35
N GLY A 37 0.97 -4.94 -8.57
CA GLY A 37 -0.27 -4.18 -8.78
C GLY A 37 -0.73 -3.42 -7.53
N PHE A 38 -0.42 -3.93 -6.33
CA PHE A 38 -0.73 -3.26 -5.07
C PHE A 38 -0.08 -1.88 -4.95
N VAL A 39 1.19 -1.73 -5.35
CA VAL A 39 1.95 -0.47 -5.14
C VAL A 39 1.29 0.76 -5.78
N PRO A 40 0.94 0.78 -7.08
CA PRO A 40 0.23 1.92 -7.67
C PRO A 40 -1.18 2.09 -7.10
N ALA A 41 -1.90 1.00 -6.78
CA ALA A 41 -3.21 1.09 -6.15
C ALA A 41 -3.14 1.76 -4.77
N TRP A 42 -2.14 1.40 -3.97
CA TRP A 42 -1.92 1.98 -2.65
C TRP A 42 -1.46 3.43 -2.71
N LEU A 43 -0.60 3.78 -3.67
CA LEU A 43 -0.19 5.16 -3.90
C LEU A 43 -1.40 6.07 -4.18
N LEU A 44 -2.35 5.61 -5.00
CA LEU A 44 -3.59 6.34 -5.26
C LEU A 44 -4.43 6.54 -3.99
N LEU A 45 -4.63 5.47 -3.20
CA LEU A 45 -5.41 5.55 -1.97
C LEU A 45 -4.75 6.43 -0.90
N ALA A 46 -3.43 6.35 -0.76
CA ALA A 46 -2.66 7.21 0.13
C ALA A 46 -2.74 8.68 -0.32
N GLY A 47 -2.67 8.95 -1.63
CA GLY A 47 -2.88 10.28 -2.20
C GLY A 47 -4.28 10.83 -1.92
N VAL A 48 -5.33 10.00 -2.03
CA VAL A 48 -6.69 10.37 -1.64
C VAL A 48 -6.77 10.66 -0.14
N ASN A 49 -6.11 9.87 0.71
CA ASN A 49 -6.06 10.12 2.15
C ASN A 49 -5.47 11.50 2.49
N MET A 50 -4.35 11.86 1.86
CA MET A 50 -3.76 13.20 1.97
C MET A 50 -4.69 14.28 1.43
N TRP A 51 -5.32 14.07 0.26
CA TRP A 51 -6.23 15.05 -0.35
C TRP A 51 -7.41 15.36 0.58
N VAL A 52 -7.98 14.35 1.24
CA VAL A 52 -9.02 14.53 2.25
C VAL A 52 -8.51 15.35 3.43
N GLY A 53 -7.30 15.07 3.94
CA GLY A 53 -6.68 15.86 5.01
C GLY A 53 -6.54 17.34 4.64
N VAL A 54 -6.09 17.63 3.43
CA VAL A 54 -5.94 19.01 2.94
C VAL A 54 -7.28 19.72 2.77
N GLN A 55 -8.26 19.09 2.11
CA GLN A 55 -9.52 19.76 1.78
C GLN A 55 -10.52 19.83 2.95
N HIS A 56 -10.56 18.81 3.81
CA HIS A 56 -11.59 18.68 4.83
C HIS A 56 -11.09 18.97 6.25
N ALA A 57 -9.81 18.70 6.55
CA ALA A 57 -9.24 18.99 7.86
C ALA A 57 -8.50 20.34 7.90
N GLY A 58 -8.29 20.98 6.75
CA GLY A 58 -7.67 22.31 6.65
C GLY A 58 -6.15 22.30 6.81
N TYR A 59 -5.50 21.13 6.75
CA TYR A 59 -4.05 21.02 6.81
C TYR A 59 -3.40 21.46 5.49
N GLY A 60 -2.19 22.01 5.58
CA GLY A 60 -1.36 22.32 4.43
C GLY A 60 -0.78 21.07 3.77
N VAL A 61 -0.56 21.14 2.45
CA VAL A 61 0.13 20.08 1.67
C VAL A 61 1.48 19.70 2.27
N ARG A 62 2.22 20.67 2.80
CA ARG A 62 3.53 20.45 3.45
C ARG A 62 3.44 19.69 4.76
N GLU A 63 2.32 19.83 5.47
CA GLU A 63 2.08 19.16 6.75
C GLU A 63 1.67 17.70 6.51
N GLU A 64 0.90 17.45 5.45
CA GLU A 64 0.42 16.11 5.08
C GLU A 64 1.44 15.31 4.25
N ALA A 65 2.36 15.94 3.53
CA ALA A 65 3.33 15.22 2.69
C ALA A 65 4.22 14.21 3.46
N PRO A 66 4.74 14.51 4.67
CA PRO A 66 5.44 13.51 5.49
C PRO A 66 4.53 12.36 5.94
N ILE A 67 3.25 12.65 6.21
CA ILE A 67 2.25 11.64 6.59
C ILE A 67 1.98 10.72 5.41
N LEU A 68 1.75 11.29 4.21
CA LEU A 68 1.62 10.56 2.95
C LEU A 68 2.81 9.61 2.74
N LEU A 69 4.03 10.14 2.88
CA LEU A 69 5.26 9.35 2.71
C LEU A 69 5.27 8.16 3.67
N LEU A 70 4.96 8.38 4.94
CA LEU A 70 4.94 7.33 5.96
C LEU A 70 3.87 6.26 5.66
N VAL A 71 2.63 6.67 5.39
CA VAL A 71 1.51 5.73 5.14
C VAL A 71 1.67 4.97 3.83
N PHE A 72 2.35 5.55 2.85
CA PHE A 72 2.71 4.87 1.61
C PHE A 72 3.89 3.92 1.79
N ALA A 73 4.99 4.41 2.37
CA ALA A 73 6.27 3.70 2.41
C ALA A 73 6.18 2.40 3.22
N VAL A 74 5.46 2.37 4.34
CA VAL A 74 5.40 1.18 5.20
C VAL A 74 4.76 -0.02 4.48
N PRO A 75 3.52 0.07 3.93
CA PRO A 75 2.95 -1.04 3.17
C PRO A 75 3.71 -1.35 1.86
N ALA A 76 4.24 -0.33 1.18
CA ALA A 76 5.04 -0.53 -0.02
C ALA A 76 6.34 -1.31 0.26
N ALA A 77 7.01 -1.04 1.39
CA ALA A 77 8.18 -1.78 1.82
C ALA A 77 7.86 -3.25 2.12
N VAL A 78 6.71 -3.53 2.74
CA VAL A 78 6.26 -4.91 2.97
C VAL A 78 6.00 -5.62 1.63
N ALA A 79 5.33 -4.96 0.68
CA ALA A 79 5.13 -5.50 -0.66
C ALA A 79 6.47 -5.79 -1.39
N ALA A 80 7.46 -4.90 -1.26
CA ALA A 80 8.80 -5.11 -1.80
C ALA A 80 9.51 -6.29 -1.12
N GLY A 81 9.36 -6.47 0.19
CA GLY A 81 9.87 -7.62 0.93
C GLY A 81 9.28 -8.94 0.44
N VAL A 82 7.96 -8.97 0.17
CA VAL A 82 7.29 -10.14 -0.41
C VAL A 82 7.85 -10.46 -1.80
N LEU A 83 8.00 -9.45 -2.66
CA LEU A 83 8.58 -9.62 -4.00
C LEU A 83 10.00 -10.17 -3.96
N TRP A 84 10.82 -9.66 -3.04
CA TRP A 84 12.18 -10.12 -2.84
C TRP A 84 12.23 -11.57 -2.36
N TRP A 85 11.37 -11.95 -1.40
CA TRP A 85 11.29 -13.33 -0.92
C TRP A 85 10.88 -14.30 -2.04
N LEU A 86 9.87 -13.94 -2.82
CA LEU A 86 9.42 -14.73 -3.98
C LEU A 86 10.50 -14.86 -5.06
N SER A 87 11.36 -13.86 -5.25
CA SER A 87 12.46 -13.91 -6.23
C SER A 87 13.56 -14.91 -5.87
N ARG A 88 13.58 -15.40 -4.63
CA ARG A 88 14.56 -16.36 -4.12
C ARG A 88 14.04 -17.80 -4.02
N SER A 89 12.75 -18.00 -4.27
CA SER A 89 12.06 -19.29 -4.19
C SER A 89 11.93 -19.91 -5.57
#